data_AF-A0A7J4B1S7-F1
#
_entry.id   AF-A0A7J4B1S7-F1
#
_cell.length_a   1.000
_cell.length_b   1.000
_cell.length_c   1.000
_cell.angle_alpha   90.00
_cell.angle_beta   90.00
_cell.angle_gamma   90.00
#
_symmetry.space_group_name_H-M   'P 1'
#
loop_
_entity.id
_entity.type
_entity.pdbx_description
1 polymer ?
#
loop_
_entity_poly.entity_id
_entity_poly.type
_entity_poly.pdbx_seq_one_letter_code
_entity_poly.pdbx_strand_id
1 'polypeptide(L)'
;MADILTSIIGNFNITDPINIGINLILSTLIGGIVMLIVLEIIAKEFHESVNPMHAFLLVLLINIINIVGLLGIVASLISFPLIWIILPIVIWIVLVKLLFRDLKISHVLIVAIIGYIITIYLIPYIVGFVRSFIPF
;
A
#
# COMPACT_ATOMS: atom_id res chain seq x y z
N MET A 1 -22.08 -19.32 -6.77
CA MET A 1 -21.79 -18.55 -5.54
C MET A 1 -20.80 -19.30 -4.64
N ALA A 2 -20.97 -20.61 -4.42
CA ALA A 2 -19.96 -21.46 -3.77
C ALA A 2 -18.60 -21.49 -4.51
N ASP A 3 -18.62 -21.48 -5.85
CA ASP A 3 -17.39 -21.50 -6.67
C ASP A 3 -16.56 -20.21 -6.62
N ILE A 4 -17.20 -19.08 -6.30
CA ILE A 4 -16.52 -17.79 -6.12
C ILE A 4 -15.83 -17.78 -4.75
N LEU A 5 -16.50 -18.30 -3.73
CA LEU A 5 -15.93 -18.44 -2.39
C LEU A 5 -14.76 -19.43 -2.37
N THR A 6 -14.85 -20.57 -3.07
CA THR A 6 -13.75 -21.54 -3.16
C THR A 6 -12.61 -21.09 -4.07
N SER A 7 -12.84 -20.27 -5.10
CA SER A 7 -11.75 -19.64 -5.88
C SER A 7 -11.06 -18.49 -5.13
N ILE A 8 -11.80 -17.74 -4.30
CA ILE A 8 -11.22 -16.73 -3.40
C ILE A 8 -10.40 -17.41 -2.29
N ILE A 9 -10.93 -18.44 -1.64
CA ILE A 9 -10.22 -19.21 -0.60
C ILE A 9 -9.06 -20.02 -1.20
N GLY A 10 -9.22 -20.57 -2.40
CA GLY A 10 -8.17 -21.30 -3.12
C GLY A 10 -7.01 -20.41 -3.58
N ASN A 11 -7.23 -19.11 -3.75
CA ASN A 11 -6.18 -18.12 -4.02
C ASN A 11 -5.53 -17.56 -2.75
N PHE A 12 -6.08 -17.79 -1.56
CA PHE A 12 -5.34 -17.63 -0.30
C PHE A 12 -4.40 -18.82 -0.13
N ASN A 13 -3.42 -18.92 -1.01
CA ASN A 13 -2.29 -19.83 -0.88
C ASN A 13 -1.41 -19.28 0.26
N ILE A 14 -1.83 -19.50 1.51
CA ILE A 14 -1.03 -19.27 2.73
C ILE A 14 -0.04 -20.44 2.85
N THR A 15 0.69 -20.73 1.77
CA THR A 15 1.63 -21.86 1.71
C THR A 15 2.85 -21.63 2.59
N ASP A 16 3.09 -20.38 3.04
CA ASP A 16 4.13 -20.06 4.01
C ASP A 16 3.83 -18.75 4.78
N PRO A 17 3.15 -18.82 5.95
CA PRO A 17 2.80 -17.64 6.74
C PRO A 17 4.02 -16.90 7.30
N ILE A 18 5.15 -17.58 7.49
CA ILE A 18 6.40 -16.96 7.95
C ILE A 18 6.95 -16.06 6.85
N ASN A 19 6.95 -16.54 5.60
CA ASN A 19 7.39 -15.78 4.44
C ASN A 19 6.49 -14.56 4.16
N ILE A 20 5.18 -14.69 4.37
CA ILE A 20 4.22 -13.57 4.30
C ILE A 20 4.56 -12.52 5.37
N GLY A 21 4.82 -12.93 6.61
CA GLY A 21 5.19 -12.02 7.70
C GLY A 21 6.50 -11.28 7.43
N ILE A 22 7.54 -11.98 6.98
CA ILE A 22 8.84 -11.38 6.61
C ILE A 22 8.65 -10.38 5.46
N ASN A 23 7.87 -10.72 4.44
CA ASN A 23 7.57 -9.82 3.32
C ASN A 23 6.81 -8.58 3.76
N LEU A 24 5.82 -8.74 4.64
CA LEU A 24 5.07 -7.63 5.18
C LEU A 24 5.98 -6.67 5.94
N ILE A 25 6.89 -7.18 6.77
CA ILE A 25 7.84 -6.36 7.54
C ILE A 25 8.83 -5.65 6.60
N LEU A 26 9.46 -6.38 5.67
CA LEU A 26 10.43 -5.82 4.72
C LEU A 26 9.78 -4.77 3.81
N SER A 27 8.62 -5.08 3.23
CA SER A 27 7.87 -4.15 2.38
C SER A 27 7.44 -2.91 3.14
N THR A 28 6.99 -3.06 4.40
CA THR A 28 6.61 -1.93 5.25
C THR A 28 7.80 -1.07 5.65
N LEU A 29 8.96 -1.66 5.97
CA LEU A 29 10.17 -0.92 6.30
C LEU A 29 10.68 -0.13 5.09
N ILE A 30 10.88 -0.81 3.96
CA ILE A 30 11.38 -0.20 2.72
C ILE A 30 10.39 0.84 2.22
N GLY A 31 9.11 0.48 2.10
CA GLY A 31 8.06 1.39 1.66
C GLY A 31 7.87 2.57 2.61
N GLY A 32 7.95 2.34 3.93
CA GLY A 32 7.85 3.39 4.94
C GLY A 32 8.97 4.41 4.84
N ILE A 33 10.22 3.97 4.64
CA ILE A 33 11.37 4.85 4.41
C ILE A 33 11.16 5.66 3.13
N VAL A 34 10.80 5.01 2.03
CA VAL A 34 10.57 5.69 0.75
C VAL A 34 9.44 6.70 0.86
N MET A 35 8.32 6.34 1.49
CA MET A 35 7.19 7.25 1.70
C MET A 35 7.52 8.41 2.63
N LEU A 36 8.35 8.18 3.65
CA LEU A 36 8.83 9.25 4.52
C LEU A 36 9.65 10.26 3.72
N ILE A 37 10.55 9.81 2.84
CA ILE A 37 11.33 10.70 1.97
C ILE A 37 10.40 11.53 1.07
N VAL A 38 9.42 10.89 0.42
CA VAL A 38 8.44 11.59 -0.42
C VAL A 38 7.65 12.63 0.37
N LEU A 39 7.14 12.23 1.53
CA LEU A 39 6.37 13.12 2.39
C LEU A 39 7.22 14.27 2.93
N GLU A 40 8.49 14.05 3.26
CA GLU A 40 9.41 15.11 3.67
C GLU A 40 9.65 16.14 2.56
N ILE A 41 9.83 15.68 1.31
CA ILE A 41 10.02 16.57 0.17
C ILE A 41 8.80 17.47 -0.01
N ILE A 42 7.60 16.86 0.01
CA ILE A 42 6.33 17.59 -0.13
C ILE A 42 6.11 18.52 1.08
N ALA A 43 6.33 18.04 2.30
CA ALA A 43 6.20 18.81 3.53
C ALA A 43 7.08 20.06 3.54
N LYS A 44 8.34 19.93 3.10
CA LYS A 44 9.30 21.04 3.03
C LYS A 44 8.87 22.09 2.02
N GLU A 45 8.37 21.67 0.87
CA GLU A 45 7.90 22.57 -0.19
C GLU A 45 6.62 23.32 0.20
N PHE A 46 5.70 22.65 0.92
CA PHE A 46 4.39 23.21 1.26
C PHE A 46 4.26 23.69 2.70
N HIS A 47 5.33 23.61 3.50
CA HIS A 47 5.38 23.95 4.92
C HIS A 47 4.32 23.22 5.79
N GLU A 48 4.01 21.97 5.46
CA GLU A 48 3.04 21.15 6.18
C GLU A 48 3.76 20.19 7.15
N SER A 49 3.18 19.95 8.33
CA SER A 49 3.77 19.03 9.31
C SER A 49 3.49 17.57 8.94
N VAL A 50 4.54 16.76 8.83
CA VAL A 50 4.43 15.32 8.61
C VAL A 50 5.03 14.60 9.79
N ASN A 51 4.26 13.68 10.38
CA ASN A 51 4.78 12.79 11.42
C ASN A 51 5.29 11.48 10.77
N PRO A 52 6.58 11.14 10.97
CA PRO A 52 7.20 9.91 10.46
C PRO A 52 6.40 8.64 10.77
N MET A 53 5.83 8.53 11.99
CA MET A 53 5.09 7.34 12.41
C MET A 53 3.87 7.06 11.50
N HIS A 54 3.19 8.12 11.05
CA HIS A 54 2.04 7.97 10.14
C HIS A 54 2.47 7.49 8.75
N ALA A 55 3.69 7.76 8.30
CA ALA A 55 4.19 7.29 7.00
C ALA A 55 4.40 5.76 7.01
N PHE A 56 5.01 5.22 8.07
CA PHE A 56 5.15 3.77 8.25
C PHE A 56 3.79 3.09 8.42
N LEU A 57 2.90 3.70 9.20
CA LEU A 57 1.56 3.15 9.43
C LEU A 57 0.72 3.16 8.15
N LEU A 58 0.84 4.19 7.31
CA LEU A 58 0.21 4.25 5.99
C LEU A 58 0.60 3.04 5.14
N VAL A 59 1.90 2.80 4.99
CA VAL A 59 2.41 1.70 4.17
C VAL A 59 2.01 0.35 4.75
N LEU A 60 2.07 0.19 6.07
CA LEU A 60 1.63 -1.03 6.75
C LEU A 60 0.17 -1.34 6.45
N LEU A 61 -0.73 -0.36 6.60
CA LEU A 61 -2.16 -0.55 6.34
C LEU A 61 -2.41 -0.94 4.89
N ILE A 62 -1.70 -0.33 3.95
CA ILE A 62 -1.84 -0.64 2.53
C ILE A 62 -1.37 -2.05 2.22
N ASN A 63 -0.23 -2.45 2.79
CA ASN A 63 0.27 -3.82 2.65
C ASN A 63 -0.71 -4.84 3.25
N ILE A 64 -1.31 -4.56 4.41
CA ILE A 64 -2.33 -5.42 5.00
C ILE A 64 -3.57 -5.51 4.10
N ILE A 65 -4.07 -4.38 3.59
CA ILE A 65 -5.22 -4.34 2.68
C ILE A 65 -4.95 -5.19 1.43
N ASN A 66 -3.73 -5.10 0.89
CA ASN A 66 -3.30 -5.87 -0.28
C ASN A 66 -3.21 -7.37 0.01
N ILE A 67 -2.65 -7.77 1.16
CA ILE A 67 -2.52 -9.18 1.55
C ILE A 67 -3.88 -9.82 1.87
N VAL A 68 -4.76 -9.09 2.56
CA VAL A 68 -6.11 -9.55 2.91
C VAL A 68 -7.00 -9.67 1.68
N GLY A 69 -6.58 -9.16 0.52
CA GLY A 69 -7.38 -9.22 -0.70
C GLY A 69 -8.70 -8.44 -0.58
N LEU A 70 -8.80 -7.50 0.37
CA LEU A 70 -10.00 -6.70 0.61
C LEU A 70 -10.41 -5.96 -0.67
N LEU A 71 -9.43 -5.51 -1.46
CA LEU A 71 -9.62 -4.91 -2.77
C LEU A 71 -10.34 -5.83 -3.76
N GLY A 72 -10.00 -7.13 -3.78
CA GLY A 72 -10.64 -8.12 -4.65
C GLY A 72 -12.10 -8.39 -4.25
N ILE A 73 -12.38 -8.42 -2.95
CA ILE A 73 -13.73 -8.58 -2.42
C ILE A 73 -14.58 -7.37 -2.83
N VAL A 74 -14.12 -6.15 -2.57
CA VAL A 74 -14.87 -4.93 -2.90
C VAL A 74 -15.04 -4.77 -4.41
N ALA A 75 -14.01 -5.08 -5.21
CA ALA A 75 -14.09 -5.05 -6.67
C ALA A 75 -15.12 -6.06 -7.21
N SER A 76 -15.23 -7.26 -6.60
CA SER A 76 -16.20 -8.27 -7.04
C SER A 76 -17.67 -7.86 -6.80
N LEU A 77 -17.91 -6.96 -5.86
CA LEU A 77 -19.25 -6.42 -5.56
C LEU A 77 -19.66 -5.28 -6.50
N ILE A 78 -18.70 -4.70 -7.24
CA ILE A 78 -18.90 -3.53 -8.08
C ILE A 78 -18.54 -3.88 -9.53
N SER A 79 -19.56 -4.09 -10.37
CA SER A 79 -19.40 -4.42 -11.79
C SER A 79 -18.99 -3.20 -12.64
N PHE A 80 -17.82 -2.61 -12.37
CA PHE A 80 -17.28 -1.47 -13.11
C PHE A 80 -15.91 -1.80 -13.74
N PRO A 81 -15.71 -1.60 -15.06
CA PRO A 81 -14.53 -2.09 -15.78
C PRO A 81 -13.19 -1.48 -15.34
N LEU A 82 -13.21 -0.33 -14.68
CA LEU A 82 -12.00 0.34 -14.18
C LEU A 82 -11.85 0.27 -12.66
N ILE A 83 -12.66 -0.54 -11.97
CA ILE A 83 -12.67 -0.62 -10.50
C ILE A 83 -11.30 -1.03 -9.94
N TRP A 84 -10.59 -1.90 -10.64
CA TRP A 84 -9.26 -2.41 -10.26
C TRP A 84 -8.17 -1.33 -10.20
N ILE A 85 -8.35 -0.22 -10.93
CA ILE A 85 -7.40 0.90 -10.96
C ILE A 85 -7.88 2.00 -10.00
N ILE A 86 -9.17 2.31 -10.02
CA ILE A 86 -9.75 3.41 -9.24
C ILE A 86 -9.73 3.07 -7.75
N LEU A 87 -10.08 1.84 -7.38
CA LEU A 87 -10.25 1.45 -5.99
C LEU A 87 -8.94 1.59 -5.17
N PRO A 88 -7.77 1.10 -5.63
CA PRO A 88 -6.51 1.35 -4.94
C PRO A 88 -6.19 2.83 -4.75
N ILE A 89 -6.42 3.66 -5.76
CA ILE A 89 -6.17 5.11 -5.70
C ILE A 89 -7.08 5.76 -4.65
N VAL A 90 -8.36 5.39 -4.62
CA VAL A 90 -9.30 5.87 -3.60
C VAL A 90 -8.86 5.48 -2.20
N ILE A 91 -8.39 4.24 -2.00
CA ILE A 91 -7.85 3.80 -0.70
C ILE A 91 -6.65 4.64 -0.30
N TRP A 92 -5.71 4.90 -1.20
CA TRP A 92 -4.57 5.78 -0.94
C TRP A 92 -5.02 7.17 -0.49
N ILE A 93 -5.96 7.78 -1.20
CA ILE A 93 -6.49 9.11 -0.86
C ILE A 93 -7.12 9.10 0.54
N VAL A 94 -7.97 8.10 0.83
CA VAL A 94 -8.65 7.98 2.12
C VAL A 94 -7.65 7.78 3.26
N LEU A 95 -6.68 6.88 3.10
CA LEU A 95 -5.69 6.60 4.14
C LEU A 95 -4.76 7.78 4.39
N VAL A 96 -4.26 8.42 3.33
CA VAL A 96 -3.42 9.62 3.47
C VAL A 96 -4.20 10.72 4.17
N LYS A 97 -5.46 10.98 3.79
CA LYS A 97 -6.26 12.02 4.44
C LYS A 97 -6.56 11.71 5.91
N LEU A 98 -6.80 10.43 6.23
CA LEU A 98 -7.13 9.99 7.57
C LEU A 98 -5.92 10.12 8.52
N LEU A 99 -4.73 9.75 8.04
CA LEU A 99 -3.48 9.74 8.81
C LEU A 99 -2.80 11.11 8.86
N PHE A 100 -2.97 11.91 7.81
CA PHE A 100 -2.38 13.25 7.70
C PHE A 100 -3.49 14.29 7.54
N ARG A 101 -4.23 14.52 8.64
CA ARG A 101 -5.41 15.40 8.67
C ARG A 101 -5.09 16.82 8.22
N ASP A 102 -3.89 17.28 8.56
CA ASP A 102 -3.43 18.66 8.31
C ASP A 102 -3.06 18.93 6.85
N LEU A 103 -2.88 17.89 6.01
CA LEU A 103 -2.60 18.06 4.59
C LEU A 103 -3.84 18.56 3.84
N LYS A 104 -3.66 19.54 2.96
CA LYS A 104 -4.69 19.94 1.99
C LYS A 104 -5.03 18.79 1.04
N ILE A 105 -6.28 18.74 0.57
CA ILE A 105 -6.74 17.68 -0.31
C ILE A 105 -5.95 17.58 -1.63
N SER A 106 -5.41 18.72 -2.12
CA SER A 106 -4.52 18.77 -3.28
C SER A 106 -3.22 18.00 -3.05
N HIS A 107 -2.57 18.17 -1.89
CA HIS A 107 -1.35 17.45 -1.56
C HIS A 107 -1.63 15.97 -1.30
N VAL A 108 -2.77 15.65 -0.68
CA VAL A 108 -3.22 14.27 -0.50
C VAL A 108 -3.32 13.55 -1.84
N LEU A 109 -3.87 14.20 -2.89
CA LEU A 109 -3.95 13.60 -4.23
C LEU A 109 -2.56 13.33 -4.80
N ILE A 110 -1.62 14.27 -4.68
CA ILE A 110 -0.25 14.12 -5.17
C ILE A 110 0.45 12.96 -4.44
N VAL A 111 0.40 12.95 -3.11
CA VAL A 111 0.98 11.89 -2.27
C VAL A 111 0.36 10.53 -2.60
N ALA A 112 -0.96 10.46 -2.79
CA ALA A 112 -1.67 9.23 -3.11
C ALA A 112 -1.23 8.66 -4.47
N ILE A 113 -1.13 9.51 -5.50
CA ILE A 113 -0.70 9.08 -6.84
C ILE A 113 0.76 8.63 -6.82
N ILE A 114 1.64 9.43 -6.21
CA ILE A 114 3.08 9.10 -6.12
C ILE A 114 3.26 7.82 -5.30
N GLY A 115 2.61 7.71 -4.14
CA GLY A 115 2.67 6.54 -3.27
C GLY A 115 2.16 5.28 -3.96
N TYR A 116 1.08 5.39 -4.73
CA TYR A 116 0.57 4.28 -5.54
C TYR A 116 1.59 3.81 -6.59
N ILE A 117 2.17 4.74 -7.36
CA ILE A 117 3.18 4.42 -8.38
C ILE A 117 4.42 3.79 -7.73
N ILE A 118 4.91 4.36 -6.64
CA ILE A 118 6.05 3.83 -5.88
C ILE A 118 5.77 2.41 -5.39
N THR A 119 4.56 2.15 -4.93
CA THR A 119 4.20 0.84 -4.38
C THR A 119 4.08 -0.23 -5.45
N ILE A 120 3.73 0.14 -6.68
CA ILE A 120 3.67 -0.82 -7.80
C ILE A 120 5.06 -1.12 -8.36
N TYR A 121 5.91 -0.10 -8.51
CA TYR A 121 7.17 -0.27 -9.24
C TYR A 121 8.39 -0.32 -8.32
N LEU A 122 8.53 0.67 -7.44
CA LEU A 122 9.76 0.91 -6.68
C LEU A 122 9.89 -0.05 -5.49
N ILE A 123 8.83 -0.23 -4.70
CA ILE A 123 8.86 -1.11 -3.52
C ILE A 123 9.16 -2.56 -3.92
N PRO A 124 8.47 -3.19 -4.89
CA PRO A 124 8.74 -4.58 -5.26
C PRO A 124 10.15 -4.74 -5.82
N TYR A 125 10.65 -3.75 -6.57
CA TYR A 125 12.01 -3.75 -7.09
C TYR A 125 13.05 -3.75 -5.96
N ILE A 126 12.92 -2.85 -4.98
CA ILE A 126 13.85 -2.76 -3.85
C ILE A 126 13.73 -4.00 -2.95
N VAL A 127 12.51 -4.46 -2.66
CA VAL A 127 12.29 -5.69 -1.87
C VAL A 127 12.92 -6.90 -2.55
N GLY A 128 12.77 -7.04 -3.87
CA GLY A 128 13.40 -8.10 -4.66
C GLY A 128 14.92 -8.03 -4.63
N PHE A 129 15.49 -6.82 -4.75
CA PHE A 129 16.93 -6.61 -4.61
C PHE A 129 17.43 -6.99 -3.21
N VAL A 130 16.78 -6.51 -2.14
CA VAL A 130 17.18 -6.82 -0.76
C VAL A 130 17.08 -8.31 -0.47
N ARG A 131 16.04 -8.99 -0.97
CA ARG A 131 15.89 -10.44 -0.85
C ARG A 131 17.07 -11.22 -1.45
N SER A 132 17.70 -10.72 -2.52
CA SER A 132 18.87 -11.39 -3.11
C SER A 132 20.09 -11.46 -2.18
N PHE A 133 20.13 -10.62 -1.14
CA PHE A 133 21.22 -10.60 -0.15
C PHE A 133 20.91 -11.40 1.10
N ILE A 134 19.67 -11.87 1.29
CA ILE A 134 19.30 -12.64 2.47
C ILE A 134 19.11 -14.11 2.10
N PRO A 135 20.04 -15.00 2.52
CA PRO A 135 19.98 -16.42 2.18
C PRO A 135 18.93 -17.11 3.05
N PHE A 136 17.68 -17.12 2.58
CA PHE A 136 16.60 -17.93 3.12
C PHE A 136 15.84 -18.61 1.97
#